data_AF-A0A218QWU9-F1
#
_entry.id   AF-A0A218QWU9-F1
#
_cell.length_a   1.000
_cell.length_b   1.000
_cell.length_c   1.000
_cell.angle_alpha   90.00
_cell.angle_beta   90.00
_cell.angle_gamma   90.00
#
_symmetry.space_group_name_H-M   'P 1'
#
loop_
_entity.id
_entity.type
_entity.pdbx_description
1 polymer ?
#
loop_
_entity_poly.entity_id
_entity_poly.type
_entity_poly.pdbx_seq_one_letter_code
_entity_poly.pdbx_strand_id
1 'polypeptide(L)'
;MQLYTTPEASKETGVPEGTIRSWLSRYPGVFQVDVHIIIEDTGRKMWTVAGLELLRSRKTAGENATPGVANFDADDLLEALLEQDSQQLARAYYQMLPLRTLQRIKQMRCNPTAEDRGIVTNSVRSALNAGTSHLLLPTYQPLLLEGEGE
;
A
#
# COMPACT_ATOMS: atom_id res chain seq x y z
N MET A 1 13.83 5.80 -15.21
CA MET A 1 13.28 4.46 -14.91
C MET A 1 13.97 3.48 -15.85
N GLN A 2 14.67 2.47 -15.32
CA GLN A 2 15.38 1.50 -16.14
C GLN A 2 14.44 0.34 -16.48
N LEU A 3 14.33 0.03 -17.77
CA LEU A 3 13.43 -0.99 -18.30
C LEU A 3 14.23 -2.10 -18.97
N TYR A 4 13.80 -3.33 -18.74
CA TYR A 4 14.49 -4.53 -19.20
C TYR A 4 13.57 -5.35 -20.08
N THR A 5 14.07 -5.76 -21.23
CA THR A 5 13.36 -6.74 -22.07
C THR A 5 13.32 -8.10 -21.36
N THR A 6 12.39 -8.99 -21.72
CA THR A 6 12.35 -10.35 -21.13
C THR A 6 13.70 -11.11 -21.22
N PRO A 7 14.48 -11.02 -22.32
CA PRO A 7 15.84 -11.57 -22.38
C PRO A 7 16.83 -10.91 -21.41
N GLU A 8 16.75 -9.60 -21.21
CA GLU A 8 17.60 -8.89 -20.25
C GLU A 8 17.21 -9.21 -18.81
N ALA A 9 15.90 -9.27 -18.52
CA ALA A 9 15.38 -9.70 -17.23
C ALA A 9 15.85 -11.11 -16.87
N SER A 10 15.88 -12.02 -17.86
CA SER A 10 16.41 -13.39 -17.71
C SER A 10 17.89 -13.38 -17.31
N LYS A 11 18.72 -12.53 -17.94
CA LYS A 11 20.14 -12.39 -17.59
C LYS A 11 20.34 -11.79 -16.19
N GLU A 12 19.60 -10.75 -15.85
CA GLU A 12 19.71 -10.01 -14.59
C GLU A 12 19.20 -10.79 -13.36
N THR A 13 18.24 -11.71 -13.57
CA THR A 13 17.63 -12.50 -12.50
C THR A 13 18.16 -13.94 -12.46
N GLY A 14 18.79 -14.38 -13.57
CA GLY A 14 19.15 -15.77 -13.80
C GLY A 14 17.94 -16.70 -13.83
N VAL A 15 16.74 -16.18 -14.16
CA VAL A 15 15.51 -16.97 -14.37
C VAL A 15 15.35 -17.22 -15.87
N PRO A 16 15.23 -18.47 -16.34
CA PRO A 16 15.08 -18.75 -17.77
C PRO A 16 13.87 -18.02 -18.37
N GLU A 17 14.01 -17.48 -19.59
CA GLU A 17 12.92 -16.77 -20.28
C GLU A 17 11.62 -17.59 -20.37
N GLY A 18 11.73 -18.90 -20.61
CA GLY A 18 10.58 -19.80 -20.65
C GLY A 18 9.83 -19.85 -19.33
N THR A 19 10.56 -19.82 -18.21
CA THR A 19 10.00 -19.76 -16.85
C THR A 19 9.32 -18.43 -16.59
N ILE A 20 9.94 -17.31 -17.00
CA ILE A 20 9.34 -15.97 -16.89
C ILE A 20 8.02 -15.90 -17.65
N ARG A 21 7.99 -16.37 -18.90
CA ARG A 21 6.75 -16.41 -19.72
C ARG A 21 5.70 -17.35 -19.11
N SER A 22 6.13 -18.50 -18.60
CA SER A 22 5.23 -19.44 -17.93
C SER A 22 4.63 -18.85 -16.66
N TRP A 23 5.39 -18.11 -15.87
CA TRP A 23 4.89 -17.46 -14.66
C TRP A 23 3.89 -16.36 -14.97
N LEU A 24 4.16 -15.57 -16.01
CA LEU A 24 3.22 -14.57 -16.51
C LEU A 24 1.88 -15.16 -16.94
N SER A 25 1.89 -16.34 -17.57
CA SER A 25 0.67 -17.00 -18.03
C SER A 25 -0.06 -17.75 -16.92
N ARG A 26 0.66 -18.38 -15.98
CA ARG A 26 0.07 -19.25 -14.95
C ARG A 26 -0.44 -18.48 -13.74
N TYR A 27 0.07 -17.27 -13.49
CA TYR A 27 -0.25 -16.48 -12.30
C TYR A 27 -0.66 -15.05 -12.67
N PRO A 28 -1.82 -14.87 -13.33
CA PRO A 28 -2.36 -13.54 -13.60
C PRO A 28 -2.63 -12.84 -12.27
N GLY A 29 -2.12 -11.62 -12.09
CA GLY A 29 -2.26 -10.82 -10.87
C GLY A 29 -0.99 -10.75 -10.00
N VAL A 30 -0.04 -11.68 -10.15
CA VAL A 30 1.26 -11.59 -9.45
C VAL A 30 2.11 -10.45 -10.01
N PHE A 31 2.07 -10.24 -11.32
CA PHE A 31 2.79 -9.16 -11.98
C PHE A 31 1.80 -8.07 -12.39
N GLN A 32 1.84 -6.93 -11.71
CA GLN A 32 1.00 -5.77 -12.04
C GLN A 32 1.60 -4.97 -13.19
N VAL A 33 0.73 -4.56 -14.13
CA VAL A 33 1.08 -3.63 -15.20
C VAL A 33 1.38 -2.26 -14.61
N ASP A 34 2.32 -1.52 -15.19
CA ASP A 34 2.85 -0.22 -14.76
C ASP A 34 3.70 -0.21 -13.47
N VAL A 35 3.62 -1.28 -12.67
CA VAL A 35 4.46 -1.47 -11.47
C VAL A 35 5.62 -2.44 -11.75
N HIS A 36 5.30 -3.64 -12.21
CA HIS A 36 6.28 -4.72 -12.44
C HIS A 36 6.59 -4.90 -13.93
N ILE A 37 5.60 -4.62 -14.78
CA ILE A 37 5.67 -4.82 -16.23
C ILE A 37 5.08 -3.60 -16.92
N ILE A 38 5.80 -3.03 -17.87
CA ILE A 38 5.29 -2.02 -18.80
C ILE A 38 5.04 -2.71 -20.14
N ILE A 39 3.86 -2.50 -20.72
CA ILE A 39 3.54 -3.01 -22.05
C ILE A 39 3.71 -1.82 -23.00
N GLU A 40 4.73 -1.88 -23.86
CA GLU A 40 4.91 -0.86 -24.91
C GLU A 40 3.77 -0.94 -25.93
N ASP A 41 3.53 0.15 -26.67
CA ASP A 41 2.50 0.23 -27.73
C ASP A 41 2.65 -0.86 -28.82
N THR A 42 3.85 -1.43 -28.94
CA THR A 42 4.17 -2.55 -29.83
C THR A 42 3.71 -3.92 -29.29
N GLY A 43 3.12 -3.96 -28.09
CA GLY A 43 2.78 -5.18 -27.35
C GLY A 43 3.98 -5.84 -26.65
N ARG A 44 5.16 -5.21 -26.70
CA ARG A 44 6.37 -5.73 -26.07
C ARG A 44 6.32 -5.52 -24.55
N LYS A 45 6.57 -6.59 -23.80
CA LYS A 45 6.64 -6.56 -22.34
C LYS A 45 8.04 -6.16 -21.88
N MET A 46 8.10 -5.07 -21.14
CA MET A 46 9.28 -4.51 -20.51
C MET A 46 9.14 -4.65 -18.99
N TRP A 47 10.25 -4.97 -18.33
CA TRP A 47 10.31 -5.26 -16.91
C TRP A 47 10.90 -4.07 -16.18
N THR A 48 10.27 -3.69 -15.09
CA THR A 48 10.80 -2.67 -14.18
C THR A 48 11.78 -3.31 -13.21
N VAL A 49 12.53 -2.48 -12.46
CA VAL A 49 13.41 -2.96 -11.38
C VAL A 49 12.62 -3.77 -10.34
N ALA A 50 11.42 -3.31 -9.96
CA ALA A 50 10.52 -4.03 -9.06
C ALA A 50 10.09 -5.39 -9.64
N GLY A 51 9.86 -5.45 -10.96
CA GLY A 51 9.60 -6.71 -11.66
C GLY A 51 10.76 -7.69 -11.57
N LEU A 52 12.01 -7.22 -11.68
CA LEU A 52 13.20 -8.06 -11.52
C LEU A 52 13.37 -8.59 -10.09
N GLU A 53 13.11 -7.76 -9.08
CA GLU A 53 13.17 -8.16 -7.67
C GLU A 53 12.14 -9.25 -7.36
N LEU A 54 10.92 -9.12 -7.89
CA LEU A 54 9.88 -10.13 -7.77
C LEU A 54 10.24 -11.45 -8.49
N LEU A 55 10.91 -11.38 -9.64
CA LEU A 55 11.43 -12.57 -10.32
C LEU A 55 12.51 -13.27 -9.48
N ARG A 56 13.41 -12.52 -8.83
CA ARG A 56 14.46 -13.06 -7.95
C ARG A 56 13.86 -13.72 -6.70
N SER A 57 12.92 -13.05 -6.04
CA SER A 57 12.28 -13.60 -4.84
C SER A 57 11.53 -14.91 -5.13
N ARG A 58 10.89 -15.00 -6.30
CA ARG A 58 10.19 -16.20 -6.73
C ARG A 58 11.13 -17.34 -7.10
N LYS A 59 12.30 -17.05 -7.67
CA LYS A 59 13.36 -18.04 -7.90
C LYS A 59 13.86 -18.66 -6.60
N THR A 60 14.00 -17.84 -5.55
CA THR A 60 14.48 -18.31 -4.23
C THR A 60 13.42 -19.05 -3.41
N ALA A 61 12.13 -18.86 -3.70
CA ALA A 61 11.03 -19.46 -2.94
C ALA A 61 10.84 -20.97 -3.14
N GLY A 62 11.47 -21.59 -4.14
CA GLY A 62 11.48 -23.05 -4.35
C GLY A 62 10.15 -23.67 -4.80
N GLU A 63 10.22 -24.72 -5.61
CA GLU A 63 9.10 -25.40 -6.29
C GLU A 63 8.08 -26.14 -5.38
N ASN A 64 8.05 -25.86 -4.07
CA ASN A 64 7.14 -26.51 -3.10
C ASN A 64 6.07 -25.58 -2.51
N ALA A 65 5.80 -24.43 -3.11
CA ALA A 65 4.57 -23.69 -2.82
C ALA A 65 3.39 -24.40 -3.50
N THR A 66 2.87 -25.44 -2.83
CA THR A 66 1.58 -26.08 -3.12
C THR A 66 0.53 -25.00 -3.44
N PRO A 67 -0.26 -25.11 -4.52
CA PRO A 67 -1.38 -24.20 -4.77
C PRO A 67 -2.53 -24.59 -3.85
N GLY A 68 -2.36 -24.34 -2.56
CA GLY A 68 -3.28 -24.71 -1.51
C GLY A 68 -3.11 -23.71 -0.37
N VAL A 69 -4.00 -22.72 -0.36
CA VAL A 69 -4.21 -21.79 0.75
C VAL A 69 -3.01 -20.88 1.06
N ALA A 70 -2.58 -20.14 0.04
CA ALA A 70 -1.98 -18.83 0.26
C ALA A 70 -2.92 -17.79 -0.35
N ASN A 71 -4.08 -17.58 0.29
CA ASN A 71 -4.55 -16.21 0.46
C ASN A 71 -3.52 -15.50 1.35
N PHE A 72 -2.31 -15.29 0.84
CA PHE A 72 -1.52 -14.16 1.29
C PHE A 72 -2.21 -13.01 0.59
N ASP A 73 -3.26 -12.51 1.25
CA ASP A 73 -4.01 -11.34 0.84
C ASP A 73 -2.97 -10.26 0.56
N ALA A 74 -2.81 -9.90 -0.71
CA ALA A 74 -1.96 -8.79 -1.09
C ALA A 74 -2.40 -7.51 -0.36
N ASP A 75 -3.67 -7.44 0.01
CA ASP A 75 -4.26 -6.44 0.89
C ASP A 75 -3.67 -6.49 2.31
N ASP A 76 -3.42 -7.67 2.90
CA ASP A 76 -2.78 -7.77 4.23
C ASP A 76 -1.30 -7.36 4.20
N LEU A 77 -0.58 -7.65 3.11
CA LEU A 77 0.80 -7.20 2.96
C LEU A 77 0.88 -5.69 2.69
N LEU A 78 -0.02 -5.16 1.87
CA LEU A 78 -0.15 -3.71 1.63
C LEU A 78 -0.56 -2.98 2.90
N GLU A 79 -1.53 -3.49 3.65
CA GLU A 79 -1.95 -2.92 4.92
C GLU A 79 -0.80 -2.96 5.94
N ALA A 80 -0.04 -4.06 6.02
CA ALA A 80 1.13 -4.14 6.89
C ALA A 80 2.25 -3.15 6.50
N LEU A 81 2.47 -2.93 5.20
CA LEU A 81 3.45 -1.95 4.69
C LEU A 81 2.97 -0.50 4.93
N LEU A 82 1.69 -0.22 4.68
CA LEU A 82 1.05 1.07 4.97
C LEU A 82 1.01 1.36 6.47
N GLU A 83 0.80 0.34 7.30
CA GLU A 83 0.86 0.43 8.76
C GLU A 83 2.30 0.73 9.21
N GLN A 84 3.30 0.07 8.63
CA GLN A 84 4.70 0.35 8.92
C GLN A 84 5.10 1.79 8.54
N ASP A 85 4.69 2.28 7.37
CA ASP A 85 4.99 3.63 6.90
C ASP A 85 4.21 4.70 7.66
N SER A 86 2.94 4.46 7.97
CA SER A 86 2.14 5.34 8.82
C SER A 86 2.68 5.42 10.24
N GLN A 87 3.20 4.31 10.79
CA GLN A 87 3.85 4.30 12.10
C GLN A 87 5.16 5.09 12.09
N GLN A 88 5.96 4.98 11.03
CA GLN A 88 7.18 5.78 10.86
C GLN A 88 6.86 7.28 10.78
N LEU A 89 5.88 7.66 9.95
CA LEU A 89 5.41 9.04 9.83
C LEU A 89 4.86 9.56 11.17
N ALA A 90 4.02 8.78 11.85
CA ALA A 90 3.45 9.15 13.14
C ALA A 90 4.56 9.42 14.17
N ARG A 91 5.62 8.60 14.20
CA ARG A 91 6.78 8.82 15.08
C ARG A 91 7.52 10.11 14.74
N ALA A 92 7.75 10.39 13.45
CA ALA A 92 8.41 11.60 13.00
C ALA A 92 7.60 12.85 13.39
N TYR A 93 6.29 12.85 13.13
CA TYR A 93 5.40 13.95 13.53
C TYR A 93 5.32 14.11 15.04
N TYR A 94 5.23 13.01 15.79
CA TYR A 94 5.17 13.05 17.25
C TYR A 94 6.40 13.71 17.88
N GLN A 95 7.59 13.49 17.32
CA GLN A 95 8.83 14.14 17.76
C GLN A 95 8.85 15.65 17.50
N MET A 96 8.12 16.12 16.48
CA MET A 96 8.05 17.54 16.14
C MET A 96 7.02 18.32 16.99
N LEU A 97 6.16 17.63 17.76
CA LEU A 97 5.13 18.30 18.53
C LEU A 97 5.70 19.05 19.75
N PRO A 98 5.25 20.28 20.01
CA PRO A 98 5.61 21.00 21.22
C PRO A 98 5.19 20.25 22.50
N LEU A 99 5.97 20.37 23.58
CA LEU A 99 5.73 19.67 24.85
C LEU A 99 4.30 19.89 25.41
N ARG A 100 3.78 21.12 25.30
CA ARG A 100 2.41 21.45 25.71
C ARG A 100 1.36 20.61 24.97
N THR A 101 1.59 20.33 23.69
CA THR A 101 0.70 19.55 22.84
C THR A 101 0.76 18.08 23.24
N LEU A 102 1.96 17.55 23.53
CA LEU A 102 2.12 16.18 24.03
C LEU A 102 1.42 15.96 25.38
N GLN A 103 1.51 16.94 26.29
CA GLN A 103 0.81 16.90 27.57
C GLN A 103 -0.72 16.91 27.39
N ARG A 104 -1.24 17.69 26.44
CA ARG A 104 -2.66 17.69 26.09
C ARG A 104 -3.11 16.38 25.47
N ILE A 105 -2.35 15.80 24.53
CA ILE A 105 -2.65 14.47 23.97
C ILE A 105 -2.69 13.41 25.08
N LYS A 106 -1.75 13.46 26.03
CA LYS A 106 -1.76 12.55 27.19
C LYS A 106 -2.99 12.76 28.08
N GLN A 107 -3.40 14.01 28.32
CA GLN A 107 -4.60 14.33 29.07
C GLN A 107 -5.85 13.81 28.37
N MET A 108 -6.02 14.09 27.07
CA MET A 108 -7.14 13.60 26.27
C MET A 108 -7.22 12.07 26.27
N ARG A 109 -6.08 11.37 26.26
CA ARG A 109 -6.07 9.90 26.28
C ARG A 109 -6.42 9.32 27.66
N CYS A 110 -5.87 9.88 28.73
CA CYS A 110 -5.96 9.27 30.07
C CYS A 110 -7.12 9.82 30.91
N ASN A 111 -7.59 11.03 30.65
CA ASN A 111 -8.71 11.66 31.33
C ASN A 111 -9.41 12.69 30.40
N PRO A 112 -10.13 12.23 29.37
CA PRO A 112 -10.78 13.11 28.41
C PRO A 112 -11.93 13.89 29.04
N THR A 113 -11.95 15.20 28.82
CA THR A 113 -13.13 16.03 29.04
C THR A 113 -14.25 15.65 28.06
N ALA A 114 -15.49 16.09 28.30
CA ALA A 114 -16.60 15.82 27.38
C ALA A 114 -16.33 16.38 25.98
N GLU A 115 -15.72 17.57 25.90
CA GLU A 115 -15.29 18.21 24.66
C GLU A 115 -14.22 17.38 23.93
N ASP A 116 -13.20 16.90 24.64
CA ASP A 116 -12.14 16.06 24.07
C ASP A 116 -12.70 14.77 23.45
N ARG A 117 -13.71 14.16 24.08
CA ARG A 117 -14.37 12.96 23.52
C ARG A 117 -15.07 13.28 22.20
N GLY A 118 -15.72 14.43 22.12
CA GLY A 118 -16.33 14.92 20.88
C GLY A 118 -15.30 15.11 19.78
N ILE A 119 -14.18 15.77 20.09
CA ILE A 119 -13.08 15.99 19.15
C ILE A 119 -12.50 14.67 18.65
N VAL A 120 -12.20 13.71 19.53
CA VAL A 120 -11.66 12.40 19.13
C VAL A 120 -12.66 11.66 18.23
N THR A 121 -13.93 11.63 18.60
CA THR A 121 -14.98 10.95 17.82
C THR A 121 -15.13 11.57 16.42
N ASN A 122 -15.15 12.91 16.34
CA ASN A 122 -15.25 13.64 15.07
C ASN A 122 -13.98 13.48 14.22
N SER A 123 -12.80 13.43 14.85
CA SER A 123 -11.52 13.24 14.16
C SER A 123 -11.43 11.85 13.56
N VAL A 124 -11.82 10.80 14.29
CA VAL A 124 -11.87 9.42 13.79
C VAL A 124 -12.85 9.32 12.62
N ARG A 125 -14.06 9.87 12.77
CA ARG A 125 -15.06 9.88 11.69
C ARG A 125 -14.57 10.64 10.45
N SER A 126 -13.91 11.78 10.63
CA SER A 126 -13.35 12.56 9.52
C SER A 126 -12.21 11.82 8.82
N ALA A 127 -11.33 11.14 9.57
CA ALA A 127 -10.26 10.34 9.00
C ALA A 127 -10.80 9.14 8.19
N LEU A 128 -11.83 8.46 8.71
CA LEU A 128 -12.53 7.39 7.99
C LEU A 128 -13.19 7.92 6.72
N ASN A 129 -13.86 9.08 6.79
CA ASN A 129 -14.50 9.72 5.64
C ASN A 129 -13.48 10.19 4.59
N ALA A 130 -12.32 10.69 5.00
CA ALA A 130 -11.24 11.08 4.09
C ALA A 130 -10.64 9.86 3.38
N GLY A 131 -10.41 8.77 4.11
CA GLY A 131 -9.94 7.50 3.55
C GLY A 131 -10.95 6.89 2.57
N THR A 132 -12.24 6.90 2.93
CA THR A 132 -13.31 6.41 2.03
C THR A 132 -13.53 7.32 0.82
N SER A 133 -13.41 8.64 0.96
CA SER A 133 -13.50 9.58 -0.16
C SER A 133 -12.34 9.44 -1.15
N HIS A 134 -11.18 8.97 -0.71
CA HIS A 134 -10.03 8.67 -1.58
C HIS A 134 -10.19 7.33 -2.32
N LEU A 135 -10.98 6.40 -1.78
CA LEU A 135 -11.24 5.07 -2.38
C LEU A 135 -12.51 5.04 -3.25
N LEU A 136 -13.49 5.90 -2.95
CA LEU A 136 -14.71 6.06 -3.74
C LEU A 136 -14.54 7.25 -4.70
N LEU A 137 -14.51 6.94 -5.99
CA LEU A 137 -14.54 7.87 -7.15
C LEU A 137 -15.46 9.12 -6.95
N PRO A 138 -15.26 10.22 -7.74
CA PRO A 138 -15.61 11.63 -7.43
C PRO A 138 -17.08 12.01 -7.17
N THR A 139 -17.98 11.04 -6.96
CA THR A 139 -19.39 11.26 -6.63
C THR A 139 -19.69 11.33 -5.14
N TYR A 140 -18.73 11.13 -4.24
CA TYR A 140 -18.96 11.38 -2.81
C TYR A 140 -18.74 12.87 -2.49
N GLN A 141 -19.80 13.66 -2.60
CA GLN A 141 -19.82 14.99 -2.00
C GLN A 141 -19.85 14.83 -0.48
N PRO A 142 -18.84 15.31 0.26
CA PRO A 142 -18.92 15.31 1.72
C PRO A 142 -20.13 16.13 2.13
N LEU A 143 -21.03 15.52 2.90
CA LEU A 143 -22.13 16.23 3.54
C LEU A 143 -21.51 17.23 4.52
N LEU A 144 -21.33 18.48 4.07
CA LEU A 144 -21.10 19.61 4.95
C LEU A 144 -22.39 19.79 5.75
N LEU A 145 -22.42 19.22 6.95
CA LEU A 145 -23.45 19.57 7.91
C LEU A 145 -23.00 20.86 8.58
N GLU A 146 -23.64 21.93 8.14
CA GLU A 146 -23.69 23.23 8.79
C GLU A 146 -23.88 23.04 10.29
N GLY A 147 -23.14 23.81 11.06
CA GLY A 147 -23.37 23.91 12.49
C GLY A 147 -24.75 24.49 12.71
N GLU A 148 -25.69 23.67 13.12
CA GLU A 148 -26.84 24.16 13.86
C GLU A 148 -26.36 24.48 15.28
N GLY A 149 -26.12 25.77 15.49
CA GLY A 149 -26.16 26.33 16.82
C GLY A 149 -27.60 26.30 17.33
N GLU A 150 -27.78 25.70 18.50
CA GLU A 150 -28.35 26.30 19.71
C GLU A 150 -28.14 25.36 20.91
#